data_AF-A0A1E1MWE6-F1
#
_entry.id   AF-A0A1E1MWE6-F1
#
_cell.length_a   1.000
_cell.length_b   1.000
_cell.length_c   1.000
_cell.angle_alpha   90.00
_cell.angle_beta   90.00
_cell.angle_gamma   90.00
#
_symmetry.space_group_name_H-M   'P 1'
#
loop_
_entity.id
_entity.type
_entity.pdbx_description
1 polymer ?
#
loop_
_entity_poly.entity_id
_entity_poly.type
_entity_poly.pdbx_seq_one_letter_code
_entity_poly.pdbx_strand_id
1 'polypeptide(L)'
;MIPGEYEYQKDLQESVSYCPHLRTIVDGVPGPDLFIYPFLETNLLQFSQNKLLDTTRKFILKNALVGLATLHEKNIIHSDIKPDNILLDYEVKDTAFHVKRVQIADLEDSVILPDGKHLKNTMCGNQLWRSPESWARAAQGISSDIFSFGIVSIYVMLIDMVLRASKDELAANDAW
;
A
#
# COMPACT_ATOMS: atom_id res chain seq x y z
N MET A 1 6.72 -10.69 18.89
CA MET A 1 6.01 -11.53 17.94
C MET A 1 5.19 -12.58 18.69
N ILE A 2 3.96 -12.86 18.30
CA ILE A 2 3.21 -14.01 18.83
C ILE A 2 3.85 -15.32 18.33
N PRO A 3 3.78 -16.44 19.06
CA PRO A 3 4.34 -17.70 18.58
C PRO A 3 3.80 -18.06 17.19
N GLY A 4 4.69 -18.29 16.22
CA GLY A 4 4.35 -18.64 14.82
C GLY A 4 4.15 -17.47 13.88
N GLU A 5 4.18 -16.22 14.36
CA GLU A 5 4.03 -15.04 13.49
C GLU A 5 5.27 -14.82 12.61
N TYR A 6 6.47 -15.18 13.06
CA TYR A 6 7.69 -15.11 12.22
C TYR A 6 7.55 -16.01 10.99
N GLU A 7 7.19 -17.27 11.21
CA GLU A 7 6.99 -18.25 10.14
C GLU A 7 5.82 -17.84 9.23
N TYR A 8 4.71 -17.37 9.81
CA TYR A 8 3.58 -16.88 9.04
C TYR A 8 3.97 -15.73 8.09
N GLN A 9 4.68 -14.73 8.60
CA GLN A 9 5.12 -13.58 7.80
C GLN A 9 6.12 -14.00 6.73
N LYS A 10 7.07 -14.87 7.09
CA LYS A 10 8.05 -15.41 6.16
C LYS A 10 7.36 -16.18 5.03
N ASP A 11 6.49 -17.12 5.35
CA ASP A 11 5.81 -17.98 4.37
C ASP A 11 4.87 -17.16 3.47
N LEU A 12 4.14 -16.19 4.02
CA LEU A 12 3.27 -15.29 3.26
C LEU A 12 4.09 -14.54 2.21
N GLN A 13 5.20 -13.93 2.60
CA GLN A 13 6.05 -13.13 1.71
C GLN A 13 6.81 -13.99 0.70
N GLU A 14 7.33 -15.16 1.10
CA GLU A 14 7.97 -16.11 0.18
C GLU A 14 6.99 -16.55 -0.92
N SER A 15 5.70 -16.73 -0.58
CA SER A 15 4.67 -17.14 -1.53
C SER A 15 4.42 -16.14 -2.67
N VAL A 16 4.86 -14.88 -2.52
CA VAL A 16 4.70 -13.78 -3.50
C VAL A 16 6.02 -13.17 -3.95
N SER A 17 7.16 -13.71 -3.50
CA SER A 17 8.52 -13.20 -3.79
C SER A 17 8.90 -13.17 -5.28
N TYR A 18 8.19 -13.91 -6.12
CA TYR A 18 8.39 -13.90 -7.58
C TYR A 18 7.90 -12.60 -8.24
N CYS A 19 7.05 -11.83 -7.56
CA CYS A 19 6.48 -10.60 -8.12
C CYS A 19 7.46 -9.44 -7.95
N PRO A 20 7.95 -8.82 -9.05
CA PRO A 20 8.89 -7.70 -8.95
C PRO A 20 8.27 -6.43 -8.36
N HIS A 21 6.94 -6.39 -8.22
CA HIS A 21 6.16 -5.27 -7.70
C HIS A 21 5.73 -5.42 -6.24
N LEU A 22 6.28 -6.42 -5.55
CA LEU A 22 6.14 -6.61 -4.11
C LEU A 22 7.53 -6.59 -3.48
N ARG A 23 7.68 -5.87 -2.38
CA ARG A 23 8.91 -5.86 -1.58
C ARG A 23 8.80 -6.97 -0.55
N THR A 24 9.44 -8.08 -0.85
CA THR A 24 9.47 -9.25 0.04
C THR A 24 10.82 -9.39 0.73
N ILE A 25 10.85 -10.21 1.78
CA ILE A 25 12.05 -10.62 2.49
C ILE A 25 13.10 -11.19 1.52
N VAL A 26 14.37 -10.81 1.72
CA VAL A 26 15.54 -11.43 1.05
C VAL A 26 16.38 -12.28 2.01
N ASP A 27 16.31 -12.00 3.31
CA ASP A 27 16.98 -12.76 4.37
C ASP A 27 16.30 -12.47 5.72
N GLY A 28 16.54 -13.28 6.73
CA GLY A 28 15.90 -13.14 8.04
C GLY A 28 16.75 -13.67 9.19
N VAL A 29 16.58 -13.08 10.36
CA VAL A 29 17.23 -13.52 11.60
C VAL A 29 16.13 -13.97 12.57
N PRO A 30 15.89 -15.28 12.73
CA PRO A 30 14.75 -15.78 13.51
C PRO A 30 14.81 -15.44 15.00
N GLY A 31 16.00 -15.45 15.61
CA GLY A 31 16.15 -15.16 17.05
C GLY A 31 15.59 -13.79 17.49
N PRO A 32 15.97 -12.69 16.82
CA PRO A 32 15.43 -11.36 17.09
C PRO A 32 14.16 -11.03 16.28
N ASP A 33 13.56 -12.00 15.58
CA ASP A 33 12.39 -11.78 14.71
C ASP A 33 12.60 -10.67 13.66
N LEU A 34 13.77 -10.64 13.02
CA LEU A 34 14.14 -9.60 12.05
C LEU A 34 14.05 -10.10 10.61
N PHE A 35 13.59 -9.20 9.74
CA PHE A 35 13.56 -9.38 8.30
C PHE A 35 14.43 -8.36 7.58
N ILE A 36 15.15 -8.84 6.56
CA ILE A 36 16.00 -8.04 5.69
C ILE A 36 15.28 -7.91 4.35
N TYR A 37 15.23 -6.68 3.84
CA TYR A 37 14.53 -6.32 2.63
C TYR A 37 15.44 -5.58 1.65
N PRO A 38 15.17 -5.63 0.33
CA PRO A 38 15.89 -4.79 -0.61
C PRO A 38 15.60 -3.31 -0.32
N PHE A 39 16.64 -2.48 -0.32
CA PHE A 39 16.48 -1.03 -0.18
C PHE A 39 15.86 -0.43 -1.44
N LEU A 40 14.98 0.55 -1.26
CA LEU A 40 14.43 1.43 -2.29
C LEU A 40 14.55 2.88 -1.83
N GLU A 41 14.89 3.78 -2.74
CA GLU A 41 15.29 5.17 -2.48
C GLU A 41 14.22 6.00 -1.76
N THR A 42 12.95 5.83 -2.10
CA THR A 42 11.87 6.68 -1.55
C THR A 42 10.51 5.98 -1.56
N ASN A 43 9.48 6.66 -1.03
CA ASN A 43 8.08 6.27 -1.14
C ASN A 43 7.29 7.22 -2.05
N LEU A 44 6.12 6.78 -2.49
CA LEU A 44 5.28 7.53 -3.42
C LEU A 44 4.76 8.83 -2.79
N LEU A 45 4.53 8.89 -1.48
CA LEU A 45 4.08 10.12 -0.80
C LEU A 45 5.09 11.27 -0.98
N GLN A 46 6.37 10.98 -0.73
CA GLN A 46 7.46 11.93 -0.90
C GLN A 46 7.74 12.19 -2.37
N PHE A 47 7.75 11.15 -3.19
CA PHE A 47 8.08 11.25 -4.60
C PHE A 47 7.04 12.08 -5.38
N SER A 48 5.75 11.97 -5.03
CA SER A 48 4.66 12.72 -5.69
C SER A 48 4.73 14.23 -5.47
N GLN A 49 5.51 14.71 -4.51
CA GLN A 49 5.76 16.15 -4.31
C GLN A 49 6.59 16.78 -5.43
N ASN A 50 7.29 15.97 -6.21
CA ASN A 50 8.02 16.44 -7.38
C ASN A 50 7.05 16.77 -8.53
N LYS A 51 7.50 17.62 -9.46
CA LYS A 51 6.77 17.86 -10.71
C LYS A 51 6.95 16.66 -11.65
N LEU A 52 6.06 15.68 -11.50
CA LEU A 52 6.03 14.46 -12.31
C LEU A 52 5.16 14.64 -13.56
N LEU A 53 5.54 13.99 -14.64
CA LEU A 53 4.67 13.83 -15.81
C LEU A 53 3.54 12.84 -15.48
N ASP A 54 2.38 13.05 -16.08
CA ASP A 54 1.25 12.12 -15.96
C ASP A 54 1.60 10.71 -16.39
N THR A 55 2.48 10.56 -17.38
CA THR A 55 2.99 9.26 -17.83
C THR A 55 3.78 8.55 -16.72
N THR A 56 4.62 9.28 -15.97
CA THR A 56 5.35 8.75 -14.81
C THR A 56 4.40 8.35 -13.70
N ARG A 57 3.41 9.19 -13.38
CA ARG A 57 2.37 8.88 -12.37
C ARG A 57 1.60 7.61 -12.72
N LYS A 58 1.10 7.51 -13.96
CA LYS A 58 0.39 6.33 -14.46
C LYS A 58 1.27 5.08 -14.48
N PHE A 59 2.55 5.23 -14.81
CA PHE A 59 3.51 4.12 -14.75
C PHE A 59 3.62 3.58 -13.31
N ILE A 60 3.80 4.46 -12.32
CA ILE A 60 3.89 4.05 -10.91
C ILE A 60 2.61 3.33 -10.46
N LEU A 61 1.45 3.97 -10.66
CA LEU A 61 0.17 3.40 -10.25
C LEU A 61 -0.08 2.04 -10.92
N LYS A 62 0.22 1.91 -12.21
CA LYS A 62 0.07 0.63 -12.92
C LYS A 62 0.93 -0.47 -12.30
N ASN A 63 2.21 -0.21 -12.03
CA ASN A 63 3.10 -1.23 -11.46
C ASN A 63 2.69 -1.59 -10.02
N ALA A 64 2.29 -0.61 -9.20
CA ALA A 64 1.75 -0.88 -7.87
C ALA A 64 0.48 -1.76 -7.96
N LEU A 65 -0.43 -1.46 -8.89
CA LEU A 65 -1.64 -2.27 -9.09
C LEU A 65 -1.33 -3.72 -9.50
N VAL A 66 -0.27 -3.96 -10.27
CA VAL A 66 0.19 -5.33 -10.60
C VAL A 66 0.65 -6.06 -9.33
N GLY A 67 1.39 -5.38 -8.44
CA GLY A 67 1.76 -5.94 -7.13
C GLY A 67 0.53 -6.29 -6.30
N LEU A 68 -0.45 -5.38 -6.22
CA LEU A 68 -1.68 -5.58 -5.46
C LEU A 68 -2.52 -6.73 -6.04
N ALA A 69 -2.65 -6.81 -7.36
CA ALA A 69 -3.34 -7.91 -8.04
C ALA A 69 -2.69 -9.26 -7.71
N THR A 70 -1.35 -9.31 -7.62
CA THR A 70 -0.63 -10.55 -7.26
C THR A 70 -0.96 -11.01 -5.84
N LEU A 71 -1.13 -10.09 -4.89
CA LEU A 71 -1.61 -10.42 -3.54
C LEU A 71 -3.04 -10.98 -3.61
N HIS A 72 -3.93 -10.30 -4.33
CA HIS A 72 -5.35 -10.65 -4.43
C HIS A 72 -5.58 -12.00 -5.12
N GLU A 73 -4.77 -12.37 -6.11
CA GLU A 73 -4.80 -13.69 -6.77
C GLU A 73 -4.51 -14.84 -5.80
N LYS A 74 -3.81 -14.57 -4.69
CA LYS A 74 -3.52 -15.52 -3.61
C LYS A 74 -4.43 -15.34 -2.41
N ASN A 75 -5.52 -14.57 -2.56
CA ASN A 75 -6.42 -14.23 -1.47
C ASN A 75 -5.71 -13.50 -0.31
N ILE A 76 -4.62 -12.78 -0.58
CA ILE A 76 -3.93 -11.98 0.42
C ILE A 76 -4.48 -10.56 0.35
N ILE A 77 -4.95 -10.04 1.48
CA ILE A 77 -5.32 -8.63 1.65
C ILE A 77 -4.13 -7.92 2.26
N HIS A 78 -3.76 -6.78 1.70
CA HIS A 78 -2.69 -5.95 2.26
C HIS A 78 -3.15 -5.21 3.52
N SER A 79 -4.36 -4.65 3.48
CA SER A 79 -5.05 -3.96 4.57
C SER A 79 -4.53 -2.57 4.96
N ASP A 80 -3.44 -2.10 4.37
CA ASP A 80 -2.87 -0.76 4.60
C ASP A 80 -2.24 -0.14 3.34
N ILE A 81 -3.00 -0.16 2.24
CA ILE A 81 -2.59 0.50 1.00
C ILE A 81 -2.60 2.02 1.19
N LYS A 82 -1.41 2.63 1.11
CA LYS A 82 -1.16 4.07 1.20
C LYS A 82 0.10 4.43 0.41
N PRO A 83 0.32 5.71 0.04
CA PRO A 83 1.48 6.09 -0.77
C PRO A 83 2.82 5.86 -0.05
N ASP A 84 2.84 5.88 1.28
CA ASP A 84 4.02 5.54 2.08
C ASP A 84 4.48 4.09 1.89
N ASN A 85 3.54 3.17 1.62
CA ASN A 85 3.79 1.74 1.43
C ASN A 85 4.00 1.38 -0.05
N ILE A 86 4.07 2.37 -0.95
CA ILE A 86 4.47 2.17 -2.35
C ILE A 86 5.87 2.76 -2.51
N LEU A 87 6.87 1.88 -2.53
CA LEU A 87 8.28 2.25 -2.59
C LEU A 87 8.81 2.28 -4.01
N LEU A 88 9.79 3.13 -4.25
CA LEU A 88 10.28 3.49 -5.57
C LEU A 88 11.81 3.56 -5.59
N ASP A 89 12.39 3.12 -6.70
CA ASP A 89 13.71 3.57 -7.11
C ASP A 89 13.61 4.32 -8.42
N TYR A 90 14.48 5.31 -8.57
CA TYR A 90 14.55 6.12 -9.76
C TYR A 90 15.98 6.57 -10.04
N GLU A 91 16.24 6.95 -11.27
CA GLU A 91 17.41 7.72 -11.67
C GLU A 91 16.97 9.08 -12.20
N VAL A 92 17.81 10.10 -12.07
CA VAL A 92 17.58 11.40 -12.69
C VAL A 92 18.47 11.50 -13.92
N LYS A 93 17.86 11.64 -15.10
CA LYS A 93 18.56 11.85 -16.39
C LYS A 93 17.96 13.04 -17.09
N ASP A 94 18.80 13.97 -17.53
CA ASP A 94 18.39 15.16 -18.28
C ASP A 94 17.22 15.92 -17.61
N THR A 95 17.27 16.04 -16.28
CA THR A 95 16.24 16.66 -15.39
C THR A 95 14.92 15.89 -15.24
N ALA A 96 14.77 14.72 -15.87
CA ALA A 96 13.60 13.86 -15.76
C ALA A 96 13.84 12.67 -14.82
N PHE A 97 12.83 12.38 -14.00
CA PHE A 97 12.80 11.18 -13.17
C PHE A 97 12.46 9.95 -14.00
N HIS A 98 13.34 8.95 -13.97
CA HIS A 98 13.15 7.66 -14.61
C HIS A 98 12.99 6.59 -13.53
N VAL A 99 11.75 6.21 -13.27
CA VAL A 99 11.41 5.19 -12.27
C VAL A 99 11.88 3.82 -12.76
N LYS A 100 12.65 3.13 -11.92
CA LYS A 100 13.23 1.80 -12.19
C LYS A 100 12.44 0.67 -11.55
N ARG A 101 12.04 0.86 -10.30
CA ARG A 101 11.32 -0.12 -9.50
C ARG A 101 10.14 0.55 -8.81
N VAL A 102 9.06 -0.20 -8.70
CA VAL A 102 7.85 0.17 -7.96
C VAL A 102 7.42 -1.07 -7.21
N GLN A 103 7.38 -1.00 -5.89
CA GLN A 103 7.07 -2.13 -5.04
C GLN A 103 6.11 -1.73 -3.93
N ILE A 104 5.03 -2.50 -3.76
CA ILE A 104 4.23 -2.43 -2.54
C ILE A 104 5.01 -3.11 -1.41
N ALA A 105 5.10 -2.46 -0.26
CA ALA A 105 5.84 -2.88 0.92
C ALA A 105 4.91 -2.99 2.14
N ASP A 106 5.45 -3.33 3.31
CA ASP A 106 4.71 -3.36 4.59
C ASP A 106 3.60 -4.43 4.60
N LEU A 107 3.99 -5.67 4.30
CA LEU A 107 3.10 -6.83 4.28
C LEU A 107 2.82 -7.41 5.68
N GLU A 108 3.30 -6.77 6.74
CA GLU A 108 3.22 -7.29 8.12
C GLU A 108 1.76 -7.35 8.62
N ASP A 109 0.92 -6.41 8.18
CA ASP A 109 -0.52 -6.44 8.45
C ASP A 109 -1.32 -7.26 7.42
N SER A 110 -0.65 -7.93 6.48
CA SER A 110 -1.33 -8.69 5.42
C SER A 110 -1.94 -9.98 5.93
N VAL A 111 -3.14 -10.30 5.45
CA VAL A 111 -3.90 -11.46 5.87
C VAL A 111 -4.29 -12.33 4.68
N ILE A 112 -3.96 -13.62 4.73
CA ILE A 112 -4.54 -14.62 3.84
C ILE A 112 -6.01 -14.81 4.24
N LEU A 113 -6.93 -14.46 3.34
CA LEU A 113 -8.36 -14.49 3.57
C LEU A 113 -9.03 -15.60 2.73
N PRO A 114 -9.37 -16.77 3.31
CA PRO A 114 -10.02 -17.83 2.55
C PRO A 114 -11.33 -17.39 1.90
N ASP A 115 -11.73 -18.07 0.82
CA ASP A 115 -12.95 -17.75 0.08
C ASP A 115 -14.18 -17.64 1.00
N GLY A 116 -14.95 -16.56 0.83
CA GLY A 116 -16.14 -16.27 1.64
C GLY A 116 -15.87 -15.84 3.08
N LYS A 117 -14.60 -15.67 3.49
CA LYS A 117 -14.24 -15.03 4.76
C LYS A 117 -14.08 -13.53 4.57
N HIS A 118 -14.12 -12.81 5.70
CA HIS A 118 -13.92 -11.36 5.77
C HIS A 118 -13.30 -11.00 7.12
N LEU A 119 -12.49 -9.95 7.14
CA LEU A 119 -12.11 -9.28 8.40
C LEU A 119 -13.33 -8.49 8.88
N LYS A 120 -13.65 -8.57 10.18
CA LYS A 120 -14.78 -7.88 10.82
C LYS A 120 -14.39 -7.39 12.19
N ASN A 121 -15.10 -6.41 12.72
CA ASN A 121 -14.87 -5.85 14.07
C ASN A 121 -13.47 -5.22 14.25
N THR A 122 -12.77 -4.92 13.16
CA THR A 122 -11.46 -4.26 13.13
C THR A 122 -11.52 -3.02 12.24
N MET A 123 -10.59 -2.09 12.43
CA MET A 123 -10.44 -0.88 11.61
C MET A 123 -9.06 -0.92 10.92
N CYS A 124 -8.94 -1.68 9.84
CA CYS A 124 -7.70 -1.80 9.08
C CYS A 124 -7.38 -0.51 8.30
N GLY A 125 -6.11 -0.31 8.00
CA GLY A 125 -5.59 0.75 7.15
C GLY A 125 -5.49 2.11 7.81
N ASN A 126 -4.67 2.97 7.25
CA ASN A 126 -4.47 4.35 7.70
C ASN A 126 -5.70 5.23 7.42
N GLN A 127 -5.98 6.15 8.35
CA GLN A 127 -7.18 6.98 8.39
C GLN A 127 -7.55 7.67 7.06
N LEU A 128 -6.56 8.18 6.31
CA LEU A 128 -6.80 8.97 5.10
C LEU A 128 -7.09 8.10 3.86
N TRP A 129 -6.75 6.81 3.92
CA TRP A 129 -6.85 5.87 2.79
C TRP A 129 -7.88 4.77 3.07
N ARG A 130 -8.40 4.71 4.30
CA ARG A 130 -9.28 3.66 4.80
C ARG A 130 -10.62 3.61 4.06
N SER A 131 -11.06 2.38 3.74
CA SER A 131 -12.36 2.12 3.14
C SER A 131 -13.54 2.35 4.11
N PRO A 132 -14.74 2.70 3.60
CA PRO A 132 -15.91 2.94 4.43
C PRO A 132 -16.34 1.70 5.23
N GLU A 133 -16.22 0.50 4.66
CA GLU A 133 -16.50 -0.74 5.39
C GLU A 133 -15.52 -0.99 6.54
N SER A 134 -14.26 -0.57 6.43
CA SER A 134 -13.31 -0.59 7.54
C SER A 134 -13.70 0.42 8.63
N TRP A 135 -14.10 1.64 8.26
CA TRP A 135 -14.65 2.62 9.21
C TRP A 135 -15.88 2.10 9.97
N ALA A 136 -16.76 1.40 9.27
CA ALA A 136 -17.95 0.77 9.84
C ALA A 136 -17.66 -0.52 10.63
N ARG A 137 -16.39 -0.98 10.68
CA ARG A 137 -15.98 -2.29 11.22
C ARG A 137 -16.74 -3.46 10.59
N ALA A 138 -17.23 -3.26 9.38
CA ALA A 138 -17.99 -4.21 8.60
C ALA A 138 -17.06 -5.22 7.91
N ALA A 139 -17.64 -6.04 7.04
CA ALA A 139 -16.91 -7.04 6.27
C ALA A 139 -15.88 -6.39 5.33
N GLN A 140 -14.60 -6.54 5.66
CA GLN A 140 -13.46 -6.08 4.89
C GLN A 140 -12.89 -7.24 4.07
N GLY A 141 -12.40 -6.91 2.86
CA GLY A 141 -11.96 -7.88 1.86
C GLY A 141 -10.94 -7.26 0.90
N ILE A 142 -10.63 -7.97 -0.18
CA ILE A 142 -9.78 -7.44 -1.27
C ILE A 142 -10.33 -6.12 -1.85
N SER A 143 -11.64 -5.92 -1.82
CA SER A 143 -12.28 -4.67 -2.26
C SER A 143 -11.89 -3.47 -1.40
N SER A 144 -11.55 -3.69 -0.14
CA SER A 144 -11.09 -2.64 0.77
C SER A 144 -9.74 -2.08 0.32
N ASP A 145 -8.81 -2.95 -0.10
CA ASP A 145 -7.55 -2.52 -0.71
C ASP A 145 -7.77 -1.74 -2.02
N ILE A 146 -8.73 -2.18 -2.85
CA ILE A 146 -9.05 -1.49 -4.10
C ILE A 146 -9.61 -0.08 -3.85
N PHE A 147 -10.44 0.09 -2.82
CA PHE A 147 -10.89 1.42 -2.40
C PHE A 147 -9.69 2.30 -2.02
N SER A 148 -8.82 1.80 -1.13
CA SER A 148 -7.63 2.53 -0.68
C SER A 148 -6.70 2.89 -1.85
N PHE A 149 -6.49 1.97 -2.79
CA PHE A 149 -5.74 2.20 -4.01
C PHE A 149 -6.39 3.28 -4.92
N GLY A 150 -7.71 3.35 -4.96
CA GLY A 150 -8.46 4.40 -5.63
C GLY A 150 -8.15 5.78 -5.06
N ILE A 151 -8.16 5.93 -3.72
CA ILE A 151 -7.82 7.19 -3.05
C ILE A 151 -6.36 7.56 -3.31
N VAL A 152 -5.43 6.61 -3.25
CA VAL A 152 -4.01 6.80 -3.63
C VAL A 152 -3.89 7.31 -5.07
N SER A 153 -4.64 6.72 -6.01
CA SER A 153 -4.61 7.11 -7.42
C SER A 153 -5.10 8.55 -7.63
N ILE A 154 -6.20 8.93 -6.97
CA ILE A 154 -6.72 10.30 -7.01
C ILE A 154 -5.69 11.27 -6.45
N TYR A 155 -5.13 10.97 -5.28
CA TYR A 155 -4.09 11.78 -4.66
C TYR A 155 -2.88 11.98 -5.58
N VAL A 156 -2.35 10.92 -6.18
CA VAL A 156 -1.16 11.00 -7.04
C VAL A 156 -1.42 11.81 -8.31
N MET A 157 -2.63 11.74 -8.86
CA MET A 157 -2.99 12.47 -10.06
C MET A 157 -3.26 13.96 -9.80
N LEU A 158 -3.90 14.28 -8.66
CA LEU A 158 -4.32 15.65 -8.33
C LEU A 158 -3.36 16.38 -7.39
N ILE A 159 -2.50 15.65 -6.67
CA ILE A 159 -1.69 16.13 -5.54
C ILE A 159 -2.58 16.76 -4.46
N ASP A 160 -3.75 16.15 -4.23
CA ASP A 160 -4.75 16.65 -3.30
C ASP A 160 -5.34 15.50 -2.46
N MET A 161 -5.47 15.75 -1.15
CA MET A 161 -6.00 14.81 -0.18
C MET A 161 -7.52 14.92 -0.12
N VAL A 162 -8.21 14.31 -1.08
CA VAL A 162 -9.65 14.51 -1.31
C VAL A 162 -10.59 14.13 -0.16
N LEU A 163 -10.13 13.31 0.81
CA LEU A 163 -10.91 12.96 2.00
C LEU A 163 -10.55 13.80 3.24
N ARG A 164 -9.62 14.73 3.11
CA ARG A 164 -9.23 15.63 4.19
C ARG A 164 -10.05 16.91 4.07
N ALA A 165 -11.00 17.08 4.98
CA ALA A 165 -11.66 18.37 5.15
C ALA A 165 -10.62 19.45 5.51
N SER A 166 -10.65 20.54 4.76
CA SER A 166 -9.92 21.76 5.05
C SER A 166 -10.46 22.40 6.34
N LYS A 167 -9.67 23.29 6.94
CA LYS A 167 -10.14 24.06 8.10
C LYS A 167 -11.36 24.90 7.77
N ASP A 168 -11.45 25.39 6.54
CA ASP A 168 -12.55 26.21 6.08
C ASP A 168 -13.83 25.38 5.90
N GLU A 169 -13.72 24.16 5.37
CA GLU A 169 -14.84 23.21 5.28
C GLU A 169 -15.33 22.78 6.66
N LEU A 170 -14.43 22.57 7.63
CA LEU A 170 -14.79 22.26 9.01
C LEU A 170 -15.41 23.44 9.76
N ALA A 171 -15.11 24.67 9.34
CA ALA A 171 -15.64 25.90 9.93
C ALA A 171 -16.88 26.42 9.20
N ALA A 172 -17.32 25.74 8.14
CA ALA A 172 -18.48 26.14 7.36
C ALA A 172 -19.78 25.98 8.17
N ASN A 173 -20.76 26.87 7.93
CA ASN A 173 -22.02 26.89 8.70
C ASN A 173 -22.87 25.62 8.49
N ASP A 174 -22.57 24.84 7.46
CA ASP A 174 -23.21 23.56 7.11
C ASP A 174 -22.36 22.34 7.49
N ALA A 175 -21.23 22.54 8.18
CA ALA A 175 -20.49 21.45 8.82
C ALA A 175 -21.32 20.87 9.98
N TRP A 176 -21.43 19.54 10.03
CA TRP A 176 -22.21 18.78 11.02
C TRP A 176 -21.42 18.47 12.29
#